data_AF-A0A150QYJ0-F1
#
_entry.id   AF-A0A150QYJ0-F1
#
_cell.length_a   1.000
_cell.length_b   1.000
_cell.length_c   1.000
_cell.angle_alpha   90.00
_cell.angle_beta   90.00
_cell.angle_gamma   90.00
#
_symmetry.space_group_name_H-M   'P 1'
#
loop_
_entity.id
_entity.type
_entity.pdbx_description
1 polymer ?
#
loop_
_entity_poly.entity_id
_entity_poly.type
_entity_poly.pdbx_seq_one_letter_code
_entity_poly.pdbx_strand_id
1 'polypeptide(L)'
;MTSQYRRPDVRQEEDHLPWRRILAIAFAVIIIFFILAIWSWMILRGREAALRPAGRSMDQAREGFQPRGVVAGVDQRIFQRGATGEEGLGKLLNRRKHEELGRFGWADRERGIVQIPIEDAMGLVAEESR
;
A
#
# COMPACT_ATOMS: atom_id res chain seq x y z
N MET A 1 18.11 49.33 7.81
CA MET A 1 17.37 50.47 8.36
C MET A 1 16.33 50.89 7.33
N THR A 2 15.08 50.44 7.48
CA THR A 2 13.97 50.89 6.62
C THR A 2 13.36 52.14 7.26
N SER A 3 13.56 53.30 6.64
CA SER A 3 13.02 54.57 7.10
C SER A 3 11.50 54.58 6.92
N GLN A 4 10.77 54.61 8.03
CA GLN A 4 9.32 54.87 8.03
C GLN A 4 9.07 56.31 7.58
N TYR A 5 8.73 56.50 6.30
CA TYR A 5 8.18 57.76 5.81
C TYR A 5 6.73 57.89 6.30
N ARG A 6 6.53 58.63 7.40
CA ARG A 6 5.20 58.96 7.93
C ARG A 6 4.76 60.28 7.31
N ARG A 7 3.80 60.21 6.38
CA ARG A 7 3.16 61.39 5.81
C ARG A 7 2.34 62.11 6.90
N PRO A 8 2.65 63.38 7.24
CA PRO A 8 2.00 64.10 8.33
C PRO A 8 0.56 64.55 8.00
N ASP A 9 0.16 64.45 6.73
CA ASP A 9 -1.14 64.80 6.18
C ASP A 9 -2.17 63.66 6.21
N VAL A 10 -1.76 62.44 6.57
CA VAL A 10 -2.64 61.26 6.59
C VAL A 10 -3.05 60.94 8.03
N ARG A 11 -4.29 61.30 8.40
CA ARG A 11 -4.96 60.72 9.56
C ARG A 11 -5.62 59.42 9.14
N GLN A 12 -5.09 58.28 9.60
CA GLN A 12 -5.84 57.04 9.56
C GLN A 12 -7.01 57.15 10.53
N GLU A 13 -8.22 56.92 10.03
CA GLU A 13 -9.41 56.77 10.87
C GLU A 13 -9.25 55.53 11.76
N GLU A 14 -9.84 55.57 12.95
CA GLU A 14 -9.83 54.42 13.86
C GLU A 14 -10.57 53.25 13.19
N ASP A 15 -9.82 52.19 12.86
CA ASP A 15 -10.39 50.98 12.26
C ASP A 15 -11.18 50.22 13.33
N HIS A 16 -12.49 50.40 13.32
CA HIS A 16 -13.40 49.70 14.21
C HIS A 16 -13.74 48.31 13.65
N LEU A 17 -12.86 47.35 13.93
CA LEU A 17 -13.10 45.95 13.60
C LEU A 17 -14.25 45.38 14.46
N PRO A 18 -15.32 44.83 13.85
CA PRO A 18 -16.44 44.25 14.58
C PRO A 18 -16.08 42.86 15.14
N TRP A 19 -15.18 42.82 16.13
CA TRP A 19 -14.57 41.59 16.67
C TRP A 19 -15.60 40.53 17.07
N ARG A 20 -16.73 40.94 17.65
CA ARG A 20 -17.82 40.02 18.05
C ARG A 20 -18.42 39.28 16.87
N ARG A 21 -18.58 39.95 15.70
CA ARG A 21 -19.09 39.32 14.47
C ARG A 21 -18.07 38.35 13.89
N ILE A 22 -16.80 38.75 13.85
CA ILE A 22 -15.71 37.90 13.37
C ILE A 22 -15.62 36.63 14.21
N LEU A 23 -15.67 36.77 15.54
CA LEU A 23 -15.63 35.65 16.47
C LEU A 23 -16.85 34.73 16.31
N ALA A 24 -18.04 35.30 16.13
CA ALA A 24 -19.26 34.53 15.90
C ALA A 24 -19.20 33.72 14.59
N ILE A 25 -18.67 34.31 13.51
CA ILE A 25 -18.48 33.61 12.24
C ILE A 25 -17.46 32.48 12.40
N ALA A 26 -16.30 32.76 13.01
CA ALA A 26 -15.27 31.75 13.25
C ALA A 26 -15.83 30.56 14.06
N PHE A 27 -16.61 30.86 15.10
CA PHE A 27 -17.28 29.84 15.91
C PHE A 27 -18.31 29.03 15.11
N ALA A 28 -19.11 29.69 14.27
CA ALA A 28 -20.07 29.01 13.40
C ALA A 28 -19.39 28.04 12.43
N VAL A 29 -18.26 28.42 11.82
CA VAL A 29 -17.48 27.54 10.95
C VAL A 29 -17.00 26.29 11.69
N ILE A 30 -16.51 26.45 12.92
CA ILE A 30 -16.08 25.33 13.77
C ILE A 30 -17.25 24.38 14.05
N ILE A 31 -18.42 24.92 14.42
CA ILE A 31 -19.62 24.09 14.65
C ILE A 31 -20.00 23.30 13.41
N ILE A 32 -20.07 23.96 12.24
CA ILE A 32 -20.41 23.31 10.98
C ILE A 32 -19.42 22.19 10.66
N PHE A 33 -18.12 22.44 10.85
CA PHE A 33 -17.08 21.43 10.68
C PHE A 33 -17.32 20.20 11.56
N PHE A 34 -17.60 20.39 12.85
CA PHE A 34 -17.88 19.28 13.77
C PHE A 34 -19.14 18.49 13.37
N ILE A 35 -20.21 19.18 12.99
CA ILE A 35 -21.44 18.53 12.52
C ILE A 35 -21.16 17.65 11.31
N LEU A 36 -20.43 18.18 10.30
CA LEU A 36 -20.09 17.43 9.10
C LEU A 36 -19.14 16.26 9.39
N ALA A 37 -18.18 16.45 10.29
CA ALA A 37 -17.25 15.38 10.70
C ALA A 37 -18.00 14.24 11.40
N ILE A 38 -18.88 14.56 12.34
CA ILE A 38 -19.73 13.57 13.04
C ILE A 38 -20.62 12.86 12.02
N TRP A 39 -21.25 13.60 11.10
CA TRP A 39 -22.13 13.01 10.11
C TRP A 39 -21.38 12.07 9.16
N SER A 40 -20.22 12.50 8.67
CA SER A 40 -19.32 11.66 7.87
C SER A 40 -18.91 10.40 8.61
N TRP A 41 -18.55 10.52 9.89
CA TRP A 41 -18.21 9.37 10.74
C TRP A 41 -19.38 8.41 10.92
N MET A 42 -20.61 8.91 11.11
CA MET A 42 -21.81 8.07 11.20
C MET A 42 -22.07 7.29 9.91
N ILE A 43 -21.95 7.95 8.75
CA ILE A 43 -22.11 7.30 7.44
C ILE A 43 -21.05 6.22 7.26
N LEU A 44 -19.78 6.53 7.58
CA LEU A 44 -18.69 5.59 7.46
C LEU A 44 -18.92 4.37 8.36
N ARG A 45 -19.31 4.59 9.63
CA ARG A 45 -19.61 3.51 10.58
C ARG A 45 -20.76 2.61 10.11
N GLY A 46 -21.80 3.19 9.52
CA GLY A 46 -22.91 2.43 8.94
C GLY A 46 -22.47 1.58 7.74
N ARG A 47 -21.62 2.13 6.86
CA ARG A 47 -21.07 1.39 5.71
C ARG A 47 -20.08 0.32 6.11
N GLU A 48 -19.22 0.59 7.09
CA GLU A 48 -18.30 -0.40 7.64
C GLU A 48 -19.04 -1.57 8.27
N ALA A 49 -20.14 -1.32 8.98
CA ALA A 49 -20.99 -2.37 9.54
C ALA A 49 -21.60 -3.27 8.45
N ALA A 50 -22.02 -2.68 7.32
CA ALA A 50 -22.55 -3.43 6.17
C ALA A 50 -21.47 -4.25 5.46
N LEU A 51 -20.24 -3.76 5.37
CA LEU A 51 -19.13 -4.43 4.70
C LEU A 51 -18.39 -5.44 5.61
N ARG A 52 -18.55 -5.35 6.94
CA ARG A 52 -17.98 -6.27 7.93
C ARG A 52 -19.07 -6.84 8.84
N PRO A 53 -19.90 -7.78 8.34
CA PRO A 53 -20.93 -8.42 9.16
C PRO A 53 -20.38 -9.24 10.33
N ALA A 54 -19.10 -9.65 10.28
CA ALA A 54 -18.38 -10.13 11.45
C ALA A 54 -17.73 -8.93 12.15
N GLY A 55 -18.39 -8.42 13.19
CA GLY A 55 -17.87 -7.38 14.07
C GLY A 55 -16.50 -7.78 14.62
N ARG A 56 -15.44 -7.38 13.92
CA ARG A 56 -14.08 -7.61 14.37
C ARG A 56 -13.71 -6.49 15.32
N SER A 57 -13.75 -6.83 16.60
CA SER A 57 -13.10 -6.03 17.62
C SER A 57 -11.65 -5.76 17.19
N MET A 58 -11.19 -4.54 17.47
CA MET A 58 -9.78 -4.17 17.31
C MET A 58 -8.83 -5.06 18.12
N ASP A 59 -9.34 -5.91 19.01
CA ASP A 59 -8.54 -6.86 19.80
C ASP A 59 -7.79 -7.85 18.91
N GLN A 60 -8.39 -8.26 17.77
CA GLN A 60 -7.73 -9.17 16.83
C GLN A 60 -6.61 -8.51 15.99
N ALA A 61 -6.42 -7.19 16.11
CA ALA A 61 -5.26 -6.50 15.52
C ALA A 61 -4.05 -6.49 16.47
N ARG A 62 -4.26 -6.72 17.78
CA ARG A 62 -3.20 -6.83 18.80
C ARG A 62 -2.73 -8.27 18.97
N GLU A 63 -3.60 -9.24 18.79
CA GLU A 63 -3.26 -10.66 18.80
C GLU A 63 -2.68 -11.07 17.44
N GLY A 64 -1.37 -10.86 17.29
CA GLY A 64 -0.49 -11.53 16.33
C GLY A 64 -1.11 -11.80 14.96
N PHE A 65 -1.04 -10.81 14.07
CA PHE A 65 -1.17 -10.87 12.60
C PHE A 65 -1.48 -12.28 12.05
N GLN A 66 -2.68 -12.80 12.30
CA GLN A 66 -3.09 -14.07 11.71
C GLN A 66 -3.31 -13.79 10.23
N PRO A 67 -2.55 -14.44 9.33
CA PRO A 67 -2.56 -14.10 7.92
C PRO A 67 -3.94 -14.40 7.35
N ARG A 68 -4.72 -13.36 7.09
CA ARG A 68 -5.91 -13.45 6.26
C ARG A 68 -5.43 -13.80 4.87
N GLY A 69 -5.62 -15.06 4.51
CA GLY A 69 -5.50 -15.50 3.13
C GLY A 69 -6.38 -14.61 2.25
N VAL A 70 -5.74 -13.97 1.27
CA VAL A 70 -6.32 -13.07 0.27
C VAL A 70 -6.69 -11.68 0.81
N VAL A 71 -5.75 -10.75 0.66
CA VAL A 71 -6.01 -9.30 0.71
C VAL A 71 -5.92 -8.79 -0.73
N ALA A 72 -6.97 -8.12 -1.21
CA ALA A 72 -7.03 -7.51 -2.55
C ALA A 72 -6.78 -8.46 -3.74
N GLY A 73 -7.25 -9.71 -3.65
CA GLY A 73 -7.13 -10.69 -4.75
C GLY A 73 -5.71 -11.23 -4.99
N VAL A 74 -4.74 -10.84 -4.16
CA VAL A 74 -3.37 -11.33 -4.22
C VAL A 74 -3.13 -12.28 -3.05
N ASP A 75 -2.72 -13.51 -3.35
CA ASP A 75 -2.36 -14.49 -2.32
C ASP A 75 -0.98 -14.15 -1.73
N GLN A 76 -0.98 -13.47 -0.58
CA GLN A 76 0.24 -13.03 0.09
C GLN A 76 1.02 -14.18 0.75
N ARG A 77 0.49 -15.41 0.74
CA ARG A 77 1.14 -16.59 1.33
C ARG A 77 2.44 -17.00 0.64
N ILE A 78 2.62 -16.64 -0.63
CA ILE A 78 3.78 -17.04 -1.43
C ILE A 78 5.05 -16.30 -0.98
N PHE A 79 4.91 -15.08 -0.46
CA PHE A 79 6.04 -14.17 -0.21
C PHE A 79 6.41 -14.03 1.27
N GLN A 80 5.57 -14.50 2.20
CA GLN A 80 5.86 -14.37 3.63
C GLN A 80 6.78 -15.49 4.12
N ARG A 81 8.01 -15.11 4.49
CA ARG A 81 8.91 -15.90 5.34
C ARG A 81 8.29 -15.95 6.74
N GLY A 82 7.63 -17.05 7.07
CA GLY A 82 6.98 -17.23 8.37
C GLY A 82 7.97 -16.99 9.51
N ALA A 83 7.49 -16.34 10.58
CA ALA A 83 8.24 -16.12 11.83
C ALA A 83 8.65 -17.44 12.53
N THR A 84 8.19 -18.59 12.02
CA THR A 84 8.50 -19.95 12.49
C THR A 84 9.66 -20.64 11.77
N GLY A 85 10.38 -19.96 10.87
CA GLY A 85 11.60 -20.52 10.26
C GLY A 85 11.37 -21.57 9.18
N GLU A 86 10.12 -21.86 8.80
CA GLU A 86 9.82 -22.69 7.64
C GLU A 86 10.17 -21.95 6.34
N GLU A 87 10.89 -22.64 5.45
CA GLU A 87 11.26 -22.12 4.13
C GLU A 87 9.99 -21.80 3.34
N GLY A 88 9.64 -20.51 3.26
CA GLY A 88 8.44 -20.06 2.55
C GLY A 88 8.36 -20.66 1.15
N LEU A 89 7.13 -20.99 0.71
CA LEU A 89 6.84 -21.70 -0.53
C LEU A 89 7.57 -21.09 -1.76
N GLY A 90 7.79 -19.78 -1.77
CA GLY A 90 8.57 -19.08 -2.79
C GLY A 90 10.04 -19.53 -2.88
N LYS A 91 10.71 -19.87 -1.77
CA LYS A 91 12.06 -20.43 -1.78
C LYS A 91 12.08 -21.86 -2.31
N LEU A 92 11.09 -22.67 -1.97
CA LEU A 92 10.94 -24.04 -2.50
C LEU A 92 10.74 -24.02 -4.02
N LEU A 93 9.88 -23.12 -4.51
CA LEU A 93 9.67 -22.92 -5.95
C LEU A 93 10.92 -22.39 -6.65
N ASN A 94 11.63 -21.44 -6.03
CA ASN A 94 12.87 -20.91 -6.60
C ASN A 94 14.00 -21.96 -6.62
N ARG A 95 14.08 -22.82 -5.60
CA ARG A 95 15.01 -23.94 -5.55
C ARG A 95 14.72 -24.94 -6.66
N ARG A 96 13.46 -25.34 -6.86
CA ARG A 96 13.07 -26.20 -7.99
C ARG A 96 13.40 -25.59 -9.35
N LYS A 97 13.15 -24.29 -9.53
CA LYS A 97 13.52 -23.58 -10.76
C LYS A 97 15.04 -23.55 -10.97
N HIS A 98 15.82 -23.34 -9.92
CA HIS A 98 17.29 -23.42 -10.02
C HIS A 98 17.78 -24.85 -10.30
N GLU A 99 17.13 -25.87 -9.76
CA GLU A 99 17.43 -27.28 -10.07
C GLU A 99 17.07 -27.64 -11.51
N GLU A 100 15.97 -27.09 -12.05
CA GLU A 100 15.61 -27.21 -13.48
C GLU A 100 16.60 -26.48 -14.37
N LEU A 101 16.94 -25.23 -14.05
CA LEU A 101 17.92 -24.45 -14.81
C LEU A 101 19.33 -25.03 -14.73
N GLY A 102 19.69 -25.66 -13.61
CA GLY A 102 20.97 -26.34 -13.42
C GLY A 102 21.14 -27.61 -14.25
N ARG A 103 20.05 -28.19 -14.79
CA ARG A 103 20.12 -29.30 -15.75
C ARG A 103 20.62 -28.85 -17.12
N PHE A 104 20.41 -27.59 -17.47
CA PHE A 104 20.88 -27.00 -18.72
C PHE A 104 22.21 -26.27 -18.47
N GLY A 105 23.29 -26.83 -19.02
CA GLY A 105 24.64 -26.27 -18.87
C GLY A 105 25.00 -25.31 -20.01
N TRP A 106 26.06 -24.53 -19.83
CA TRP A 106 26.72 -23.85 -20.95
C TRP A 106 27.92 -24.71 -21.36
N ALA A 107 27.93 -25.20 -22.60
CA ALA A 107 29.11 -25.87 -23.16
C ALA A 107 30.16 -24.83 -23.59
N ASP A 108 29.72 -23.71 -24.18
CA ASP A 108 30.55 -22.59 -24.55
C ASP A 108 29.74 -21.28 -24.48
N ARG A 109 30.06 -20.43 -23.50
CA ARG A 109 29.33 -19.19 -23.24
C ARG A 109 29.65 -18.08 -24.24
N GLU A 110 30.86 -18.05 -24.80
CA GLU A 110 31.24 -17.01 -25.77
C GLU A 110 30.61 -17.27 -27.14
N ARG A 111 30.43 -18.55 -27.49
CA ARG A 111 29.77 -18.97 -28.74
C ARG A 111 28.26 -19.18 -28.61
N GLY A 112 27.70 -19.02 -27.41
CA GLY A 112 26.27 -19.19 -27.14
C GLY A 112 25.78 -20.63 -27.24
N ILE A 113 26.66 -21.62 -27.04
CA ILE A 113 26.33 -23.05 -27.15
C ILE A 113 25.86 -23.57 -25.78
N VAL A 114 24.59 -23.95 -25.70
CA VAL A 114 23.98 -24.57 -24.52
C VAL A 114 24.07 -26.10 -24.58
N GLN A 115 24.29 -26.72 -23.43
CA GLN A 115 24.27 -28.16 -23.24
C GLN A 115 22.89 -28.59 -22.75
N ILE A 116 22.18 -29.34 -23.58
CA ILE A 116 20.87 -29.91 -23.30
C ILE A 116 21.07 -31.40 -22.95
N PRO A 117 20.44 -31.93 -21.89
CA PRO A 117 20.40 -33.36 -21.62
C PRO A 117 19.86 -34.15 -22.82
N ILE A 118 20.40 -35.34 -23.08
CA ILE A 118 20.09 -36.13 -24.29
C ILE A 118 18.61 -36.52 -24.32
N GLU A 119 18.02 -36.80 -23.16
CA GLU A 119 16.62 -37.17 -23.00
C GLU A 119 15.68 -36.06 -23.49
N ASP A 120 15.98 -34.81 -23.14
CA ASP A 120 15.22 -33.64 -23.56
C ASP A 120 15.46 -33.31 -25.04
N ALA A 121 16.69 -33.51 -25.55
CA ALA A 121 17.02 -33.33 -26.95
C ALA A 121 16.24 -34.30 -27.87
N MET A 122 16.07 -35.55 -27.46
CA MET A 122 15.27 -36.52 -28.20
C MET A 122 13.79 -36.12 -28.28
N GLY A 123 13.25 -35.52 -27.21
CA GLY A 123 11.89 -35.00 -27.19
C GLY A 123 11.68 -33.86 -28.20
N LEU A 124 12.60 -32.89 -28.23
CA LEU A 124 12.54 -31.75 -29.14
C LEU A 124 12.62 -32.18 -30.62
N VAL A 125 13.48 -33.14 -30.96
CA VAL A 125 13.59 -33.67 -32.34
C VAL A 125 12.32 -34.40 -32.77
N ALA A 126 11.68 -35.13 -31.85
CA ALA A 126 10.42 -35.82 -32.12
C ALA A 126 9.25 -34.85 -32.32
N GLU A 127 9.22 -33.72 -31.61
CA GLU A 127 8.22 -32.66 -31.79
C GLU A 127 8.44 -31.86 -33.09
N GLU A 128 9.69 -31.59 -33.49
CA GLU A 128 10.00 -30.89 -34.75
C GLU A 128 9.71 -31.73 -35.99
N SER A 129 9.73 -33.06 -35.87
CA SER A 129 9.46 -34.00 -36.97
C SER A 129 7.96 -34.24 -37.24
N ARG A 130 7.07 -33.46 -36.62
CA ARG A 130 5.60 -33.59 -36.72
C ARG A 130 4.96 -32.38 -37.39
#